data_AF-A0A538CW77-F1
#
_entry.id   AF-A0A538CW77-F1
#
_cell.length_a   1.000
_cell.length_b   1.000
_cell.length_c   1.000
_cell.angle_alpha   90.00
_cell.angle_beta   90.00
_cell.angle_gamma   90.00
#
_symmetry.space_group_name_H-M   'P 1'
#
loop_
_entity.id
_entity.type
_entity.pdbx_description
1 polymer ?
#
loop_
_entity_poly.entity_id
_entity_poly.type
_entity_poly.pdbx_seq_one_letter_code
_entity_poly.pdbx_strand_id
1 'polypeptide(L)'
;GPDVLHDLSEVLRESILAGLENRSEAMEYALGFGRGLDLELADRFVGMYVNEYTCDYGDEGRQAVGELLRRGEALGAFESPVHLDFVA
;
A
#
# COMPACT_ATOMS: atom_id res chain seq x y z
N GLY A 1 16.72 12.44 3.65
CA GLY A 1 16.13 13.80 3.75
C GLY A 1 14.82 13.81 2.98
N PRO A 2 14.07 14.92 3.00
CA PRO A 2 12.78 15.03 2.31
C PRO A 2 12.83 14.61 0.83
N ASP A 3 13.86 15.06 0.09
CA ASP A 3 14.02 14.74 -1.34
C ASP A 3 14.14 13.23 -1.60
N VAL A 4 14.89 12.51 -0.77
CA VAL A 4 15.05 11.06 -0.90
C VAL A 4 13.74 10.31 -0.61
N LEU A 5 12.91 10.84 0.31
CA LEU A 5 11.60 10.26 0.60
C LEU A 5 10.63 10.45 -0.57
N HIS A 6 10.66 11.63 -1.20
CA HIS A 6 9.90 11.90 -2.41
C HIS A 6 10.33 10.98 -3.55
N ASP A 7 11.63 10.93 -3.86
CA ASP A 7 12.16 10.09 -4.94
C ASP A 7 11.82 8.61 -4.73
N LEU A 8 11.91 8.12 -3.49
CA LEU A 8 11.53 6.75 -3.16
C LEU A 8 10.02 6.51 -3.36
N SER A 9 9.18 7.46 -2.96
CA SER A 9 7.72 7.36 -3.11
C SER A 9 7.33 7.31 -4.59
N GLU A 10 7.98 8.13 -5.43
CA GLU A 10 7.79 8.13 -6.88
C GLU A 10 8.19 6.79 -7.50
N VAL A 11 9.38 6.26 -7.17
CA VAL A 11 9.85 4.96 -7.66
C VAL A 11 8.92 3.82 -7.24
N LEU A 12 8.40 3.85 -6.01
CA LEU A 12 7.42 2.86 -5.54
C LEU A 12 6.11 2.95 -6.31
N ARG A 13 5.60 4.16 -6.55
CA ARG A 13 4.38 4.38 -7.35
C ARG A 13 4.56 3.84 -8.76
N GLU A 14 5.66 4.19 -9.43
CA GLU A 14 5.99 3.69 -10.78
C GLU A 14 6.10 2.16 -10.81
N SER A 15 6.72 1.54 -9.79
CA SER A 15 6.83 0.10 -9.70
C SER A 15 5.47 -0.60 -9.55
N ILE A 16 4.55 -0.03 -8.77
CA ILE A 16 3.19 -0.56 -8.62
C ILE A 16 2.43 -0.44 -9.94
N LEU A 17 2.49 0.74 -10.58
CA LEU A 17 1.84 0.99 -11.88
C LEU A 17 2.35 0.01 -12.95
N ALA A 18 3.67 -0.19 -13.05
CA ALA A 18 4.25 -1.15 -13.97
C ALA A 18 3.72 -2.58 -13.74
N GLY A 19 3.57 -3.01 -12.49
CA GLY A 19 2.98 -4.31 -12.15
C GLY A 19 1.50 -4.42 -12.48
N LEU A 20 0.72 -3.35 -12.30
CA LEU A 20 -0.70 -3.30 -12.65
C LEU A 20 -0.92 -3.31 -14.17
N GLU A 21 -0.13 -2.55 -14.92
CA GLU A 21 -0.18 -2.48 -16.39
C GLU A 21 0.26 -3.79 -17.04
N ASN A 22 1.19 -4.52 -16.42
CA ASN A 22 1.73 -5.79 -16.90
C ASN A 22 1.28 -6.97 -16.03
N ARG A 23 0.00 -6.98 -15.65
CA ARG A 23 -0.56 -7.90 -14.63
C ARG A 23 -0.21 -9.37 -14.84
N SER A 24 -0.31 -9.88 -16.07
CA SER A 24 -0.02 -11.30 -16.35
C SER A 24 1.43 -11.67 -16.04
N GLU A 25 2.40 -10.86 -16.48
CA GLU A 25 3.83 -11.08 -16.22
C GLU A 25 4.15 -10.89 -14.73
N ALA A 26 3.58 -9.87 -14.10
CA ALA A 26 3.72 -9.63 -12.67
C ALA A 26 3.19 -10.80 -11.83
N MET A 27 2.05 -11.39 -12.23
CA MET A 27 1.46 -12.55 -11.55
C MET A 27 2.26 -13.83 -11.76
N GLU A 28 2.83 -14.06 -12.94
CA GLU A 28 3.73 -15.20 -13.19
C GLU A 28 4.94 -15.18 -12.25
N TYR A 29 5.54 -13.99 -12.07
CA TYR A 29 6.62 -13.80 -11.09
C TYR A 29 6.12 -13.99 -9.64
N ALA A 30 5.00 -13.36 -9.28
CA ALA A 30 4.46 -13.39 -7.92
C ALA A 30 4.07 -14.80 -7.45
N LEU A 31 3.62 -15.67 -8.36
CA LEU A 31 3.25 -17.05 -8.05
C LEU A 31 4.41 -17.89 -7.49
N GLY A 32 5.66 -17.56 -7.83
CA GLY A 32 6.84 -18.18 -7.21
C GLY A 32 6.88 -18.00 -5.68
N PHE A 33 6.21 -16.96 -5.17
CA PHE A 33 6.08 -16.66 -3.74
C PHE A 33 4.71 -17.07 -3.17
N GLY A 34 3.78 -17.52 -4.01
CA GLY A 34 2.39 -17.83 -3.67
C GLY A 34 2.18 -19.14 -2.89
N ARG A 35 3.24 -19.85 -2.48
CA ARG A 35 3.19 -21.07 -1.64
C ARG A 35 2.18 -22.15 -2.12
N GLY A 36 2.06 -22.33 -3.43
CA GLY A 36 1.19 -23.35 -4.03
C GLY A 36 -0.26 -22.92 -4.26
N LEU A 37 -0.55 -21.61 -4.20
CA LEU A 37 -1.84 -21.08 -4.65
C LEU A 37 -2.02 -21.30 -6.16
N ASP A 38 -3.25 -21.64 -6.54
CA ASP A 38 -3.71 -21.56 -7.92
C ASP A 38 -3.64 -20.11 -8.46
N LEU A 39 -3.40 -19.96 -9.76
CA LEU A 39 -3.24 -18.67 -10.43
C LEU A 39 -4.49 -17.79 -10.28
N GLU A 40 -5.70 -18.33 -10.47
CA GLU A 40 -6.92 -17.54 -10.36
C GLU A 40 -7.15 -17.06 -8.91
N LEU A 41 -6.89 -17.94 -7.95
CA LEU A 41 -6.97 -17.60 -6.53
C LEU A 41 -5.93 -16.55 -6.14
N ALA A 42 -4.69 -16.70 -6.61
CA ALA A 42 -3.62 -15.75 -6.35
C ALA A 42 -3.90 -14.39 -6.97
N ASP A 43 -4.40 -14.35 -8.22
CA ASP A 43 -4.74 -13.12 -8.91
C ASP A 43 -5.82 -12.33 -8.14
N ARG A 44 -6.88 -13.02 -7.71
CA ARG A 44 -7.93 -12.41 -6.89
C ARG A 44 -7.37 -11.91 -5.56
N PHE A 45 -6.55 -12.72 -4.88
CA PHE A 45 -5.98 -12.35 -3.58
C PHE A 45 -5.08 -11.12 -3.70
N VAL A 46 -4.20 -11.08 -4.71
CA VAL A 46 -3.35 -9.92 -4.99
C VAL A 46 -4.19 -8.68 -5.30
N GLY A 47 -5.23 -8.81 -6.13
CA GLY A 47 -6.13 -7.71 -6.47
C GLY A 47 -6.86 -7.07 -5.28
N MET A 48 -7.05 -7.82 -4.18
CA MET A 48 -7.64 -7.26 -2.96
C MET A 48 -6.74 -6.22 -2.27
N TYR A 49 -5.42 -6.29 -2.47
CA TYR A 49 -4.43 -5.47 -1.75
C TYR A 49 -3.56 -4.61 -2.66
N VAL A 50 -3.51 -4.92 -3.96
CA VAL A 50 -2.75 -4.18 -4.98
C VAL A 50 -3.73 -3.62 -6.01
N ASN A 51 -4.07 -2.34 -5.83
CA ASN A 51 -5.02 -1.59 -6.64
C ASN A 51 -4.70 -0.08 -6.58
N GLU A 52 -5.62 0.76 -7.04
CA GLU A 52 -5.44 2.22 -7.07
C GLU A 52 -5.10 2.82 -5.70
N TYR A 53 -5.68 2.30 -4.61
CA TYR A 53 -5.35 2.76 -3.25
C TYR A 53 -3.91 2.42 -2.84
N THR A 54 -3.30 1.42 -3.44
CA THR A 54 -1.89 1.07 -3.24
C THR A 54 -0.98 2.05 -3.96
N CYS A 55 -1.40 2.58 -5.12
CA CYS A 55 -0.67 3.61 -5.85
C CYS A 55 -0.75 4.96 -5.13
N ASP A 56 -1.96 5.38 -4.78
CA ASP A 56 -2.22 6.55 -3.95
C ASP A 56 -3.59 6.37 -3.28
N TYR A 57 -3.58 6.29 -1.95
CA TYR A 57 -4.81 6.17 -1.16
C TYR A 57 -5.58 7.51 -1.07
N GLY A 58 -5.02 8.60 -1.57
CA GLY A 58 -5.67 9.90 -1.71
C GLY A 58 -6.10 10.52 -0.38
N ASP A 59 -6.87 11.59 -0.45
CA ASP A 59 -7.32 12.32 0.74
C ASP A 59 -8.22 11.48 1.64
N GLU A 60 -9.07 10.63 1.04
CA GLU A 60 -9.93 9.72 1.81
C GLU A 60 -9.10 8.71 2.59
N GLY A 61 -8.06 8.14 1.99
CA GLY A 61 -7.13 7.26 2.68
C GLY A 61 -6.34 7.94 3.78
N ARG A 62 -5.85 9.18 3.54
CA ARG A 62 -5.19 10.00 4.56
C ARG A 62 -6.11 10.24 5.77
N GLN A 63 -7.37 10.55 5.51
CA GLN A 63 -8.39 10.73 6.55
C GLN A 63 -8.68 9.41 7.30
N ALA A 64 -8.77 8.29 6.59
CA ALA A 64 -8.99 6.98 7.19
C ALA A 64 -7.84 6.58 8.14
N VAL A 65 -6.59 6.83 7.75
CA VAL A 65 -5.41 6.62 8.61
C VAL A 65 -5.48 7.52 9.84
N GLY A 66 -5.76 8.81 9.67
CA GLY A 66 -5.89 9.74 10.79
C GLY A 66 -7.01 9.33 11.77
N GLU A 67 -8.17 8.92 11.26
CA GLU A 67 -9.29 8.48 12.09
C GLU A 67 -8.98 7.17 12.84
N LEU A 68 -8.30 6.22 12.20
CA LEU A 68 -7.86 4.98 12.85
C LEU A 68 -6.93 5.29 14.03
N LEU A 69 -5.93 6.16 13.83
CA LEU A 69 -4.99 6.56 14.88
C LEU A 69 -5.70 7.30 16.01
N ARG A 70 -6.59 8.24 15.68
CA ARG A 70 -7.40 8.99 16.68
C ARG A 70 -8.24 8.05 17.55
N ARG A 71 -8.85 7.02 16.98
CA ARG A 71 -9.60 6.00 17.75
C ARG A 71 -8.67 5.18 18.63
N GLY A 72 -7.48 4.82 18.14
CA GLY A 72 -6.46 4.14 18.92
C GLY A 72 -6.03 4.95 20.14
N GLU A 73 -5.77 6.24 19.96
CA GLU A 73 -5.44 7.17 21.06
C GLU A 73 -6.56 7.25 22.11
N ALA A 74 -7.82 7.37 21.67
CA ALA A 74 -8.97 7.42 22.57
C ALA A 74 -9.14 6.14 23.42
N LEU A 75 -8.61 5.01 22.94
CA LEU A 75 -8.59 3.74 23.64
C LEU A 75 -7.32 3.52 24.49
N GLY A 76 -6.37 4.45 24.47
CA GLY A 76 -5.08 4.30 25.14
C GLY A 76 -4.19 3.24 24.49
N ALA A 77 -4.32 3.02 23.18
CA ALA A 77 -3.52 2.02 22.44
C ALA A 77 -2.03 2.40 22.32
N PHE A 78 -1.68 3.65 22.61
CA PHE A 78 -0.33 4.20 22.52
C PHE A 78 0.06 4.90 23.84
N GLU A 79 1.34 4.85 24.19
CA GLU A 79 1.87 5.54 25.39
C GLU A 79 1.90 7.06 25.24
N SER A 80 1.95 7.54 23.99
CA SER A 80 1.96 8.96 23.63
C SER A 80 1.21 9.21 22.32
N PRO A 81 0.79 10.46 22.04
CA PRO A 81 0.11 10.79 20.79
C PRO A 81 0.98 10.52 19.55
N VAL A 82 0.36 10.06 18.47
CA VAL A 82 1.02 9.76 17.20
C VAL A 82 1.01 11.01 16.32
N HIS A 83 2.19 11.48 15.95
CA HIS A 83 2.32 12.53 14.93
C HIS A 83 2.27 11.89 13.54
N LEU A 84 1.29 12.31 12.73
CA LEU A 84 1.10 11.81 11.38
C LEU A 84 1.57 12.84 10.36
N ASP A 85 2.57 12.45 9.58
CA ASP A 85 3.10 13.21 8.45
C ASP A 85 2.91 12.42 7.16
N PHE A 86 2.74 13.14 6.05
CA PHE A 86 2.69 12.56 4.71
C PHE A 86 3.82 13.11 3.86
N VAL A 87 4.41 12.23 3.03
CA VAL A 87 5.31 12.65 1.97
C VAL A 87 4.46 13.29 0.87
N ALA A 88 4.82 14.51 0.48
CA ALA A 88 4.18 15.26 -0.60
C ALA A 88 4.56 14.68 -1.97
#